data_AF-A0A7C0ZV50-F1
#
_entry.id   AF-A0A7C0ZV50-F1
#
_cell.length_a   1.000
_cell.length_b   1.000
_cell.length_c   1.000
_cell.angle_alpha   90.00
_cell.angle_beta   90.00
_cell.angle_gamma   90.00
#
_symmetry.space_group_name_H-M   'P 1'
#
loop_
_entity.id
_entity.type
_entity.pdbx_description
1 polymer ?
#
loop_
_entity_poly.entity_id
_entity_poly.type
_entity_poly.pdbx_seq_one_letter_code
_entity_poly.pdbx_strand_id
1 'polypeptide(L)'
;MNKEPTLWDQEEKHRWMDFREARAHARSLRLKGRDEWKEYVKQHGPELPGNLPLQPDEAYRHLGWKGWNDWLGITEEKEKPVQADPGPTTGSSGPDLWEASPANPYLPFPEAREKAREQGFEYKEEWEAYAKGLFRNRPPLPEGVPPDPEKTYKHTGWKGWTDWLAPPEKRKDYSPFHHAREFVRSCRLKSKTEWIEQASHIQESARAYGLLIPIKPHLEYEGSGWESWEDWLGITIEYRSFYDTRQYVHTLELKTREEWFLYCQGLLVSNPRKPRNIYAYPDIAYKEEGWQGWDDWLGNVRYG
;
A
#
# COMPACT_ATOMS: atom_id res chain seq x y z
N MET A 1 -32.43 -31.76 -1.41
CA MET A 1 -31.20 -32.48 -1.01
C MET A 1 -30.27 -31.46 -0.39
N ASN A 2 -30.11 -31.51 0.93
CA ASN A 2 -29.23 -30.62 1.67
C ASN A 2 -27.80 -31.08 1.42
N LYS A 3 -26.97 -30.27 0.77
CA LYS A 3 -25.54 -30.56 0.62
C LYS A 3 -24.90 -30.49 2.01
N GLU A 4 -24.19 -31.54 2.40
CA GLU A 4 -23.37 -31.52 3.61
C GLU A 4 -22.32 -30.41 3.49
N PRO A 5 -22.12 -29.58 4.53
CA PRO A 5 -21.07 -28.59 4.53
C PRO A 5 -19.73 -29.31 4.41
N THR A 6 -18.97 -28.97 3.38
CA THR A 6 -17.63 -29.52 3.18
C THR A 6 -16.68 -28.92 4.22
N LEU A 7 -15.58 -29.62 4.54
CA LEU A 7 -14.55 -29.18 5.48
C LEU A 7 -13.86 -27.83 5.13
N TRP A 8 -14.27 -27.23 4.01
CA TRP A 8 -13.84 -25.94 3.46
C TRP A 8 -14.84 -24.81 3.76
N ASP A 9 -16.02 -25.14 4.27
CA ASP A 9 -17.11 -24.21 4.60
C ASP A 9 -17.01 -23.72 6.06
N GLN A 10 -15.85 -23.19 6.46
CA GLN A 10 -15.80 -22.41 7.69
C GLN A 10 -16.35 -21.01 7.40
N GLU A 11 -17.47 -20.67 8.06
CA GLU A 11 -18.18 -19.39 7.97
C GLU A 11 -17.24 -18.21 7.72
N GLU A 12 -17.24 -17.74 6.47
CA GLU A 12 -16.65 -16.47 6.10
C GLU A 12 -17.43 -15.37 6.83
N LYS A 13 -16.93 -14.92 7.98
CA LYS A 13 -17.34 -13.62 8.53
C LYS A 13 -17.07 -12.57 7.46
N HIS A 14 -18.15 -12.19 6.76
CA HIS A 14 -18.21 -11.28 5.61
C HIS A 14 -16.99 -10.38 5.46
N ARG A 15 -16.02 -10.80 4.63
CA ARG A 15 -14.91 -9.96 4.21
C ARG A 15 -15.29 -9.25 2.92
N TRP A 16 -15.40 -7.93 3.01
CA TRP A 16 -15.64 -7.03 1.87
C TRP A 16 -14.60 -7.25 0.76
N MET A 17 -14.98 -7.01 -0.50
CA MET A 17 -14.10 -7.00 -1.67
C MET A 17 -12.84 -6.12 -1.44
N ASP A 18 -11.71 -6.39 -2.09
CA ASP A 18 -10.53 -5.53 -1.97
C ASP A 18 -10.84 -4.09 -2.41
N PHE A 19 -10.25 -3.09 -1.72
CA PHE A 19 -10.53 -1.68 -1.98
C PHE A 19 -10.27 -1.26 -3.44
N ARG A 20 -9.22 -1.81 -4.07
CA ARG A 20 -8.89 -1.45 -5.47
C ARG A 20 -9.91 -1.98 -6.44
N GLU A 21 -10.37 -3.21 -6.23
CA GLU A 21 -11.39 -3.85 -7.06
C GLU A 21 -12.74 -3.18 -6.87
N ALA A 22 -13.12 -2.94 -5.61
CA ALA A 22 -14.36 -2.27 -5.25
C ALA A 22 -14.41 -0.83 -5.80
N ARG A 23 -13.28 -0.10 -5.80
CA ARG A 23 -13.14 1.23 -6.40
C ARG A 23 -13.19 1.20 -7.92
N ALA A 24 -12.57 0.21 -8.56
CA ALA A 24 -12.64 0.04 -10.01
C ALA A 24 -14.08 -0.22 -10.47
N HIS A 25 -14.80 -1.09 -9.74
CA HIS A 25 -16.21 -1.35 -9.98
C HIS A 25 -17.09 -0.11 -9.67
N ALA A 26 -16.80 0.64 -8.61
CA ALA A 26 -17.56 1.86 -8.31
C ALA A 26 -17.44 2.91 -9.42
N ARG A 27 -16.27 3.01 -10.04
CA ARG A 27 -16.01 3.91 -11.16
C ARG A 27 -16.64 3.45 -12.47
N SER A 28 -16.75 2.13 -12.70
CA SER A 28 -17.40 1.61 -13.91
C SER A 28 -18.90 1.94 -13.97
N LEU A 29 -19.54 2.12 -12.80
CA LEU A 29 -20.95 2.48 -12.67
C LEU A 29 -21.26 3.96 -12.97
N ARG A 30 -20.23 4.82 -13.01
CA ARG A 30 -20.35 6.27 -13.30
C ARG A 30 -21.44 6.99 -12.48
N LEU A 31 -21.60 6.59 -11.21
CA LEU A 31 -22.56 7.21 -10.30
C LEU A 31 -22.09 8.61 -9.87
N LYS A 32 -23.04 9.51 -9.68
CA LYS A 32 -22.79 10.94 -9.45
C LYS A 32 -22.72 11.32 -7.98
N GLY A 33 -23.02 10.41 -7.07
CA GLY A 33 -22.98 10.71 -5.65
C GLY A 33 -23.30 9.54 -4.73
N ARG A 34 -23.20 9.82 -3.43
CA ARG A 34 -23.41 8.86 -2.33
C ARG A 34 -24.79 8.22 -2.35
N ASP A 35 -25.83 8.96 -2.68
CA ASP A 35 -27.21 8.47 -2.61
C ASP A 35 -27.50 7.46 -3.73
N GLU A 36 -26.97 7.72 -4.94
CA GLU A 36 -27.04 6.76 -6.05
C GLU A 36 -26.29 5.46 -5.74
N TRP A 37 -25.13 5.55 -5.07
CA TRP A 37 -24.38 4.37 -4.62
C TRP A 37 -25.19 3.52 -3.63
N LYS A 38 -25.81 4.15 -2.63
CA LYS A 38 -26.61 3.44 -1.63
C LYS A 38 -27.81 2.72 -2.26
N GLU A 39 -28.50 3.37 -3.18
CA GLU A 39 -29.65 2.78 -3.86
C GLU A 39 -29.21 1.63 -4.78
N TYR A 40 -28.09 1.78 -5.49
CA TYR A 40 -27.53 0.74 -6.35
C TYR A 40 -27.15 -0.52 -5.56
N VAL A 41 -26.41 -0.38 -4.46
CA VAL A 41 -26.00 -1.52 -3.60
C VAL A 41 -27.21 -2.16 -2.92
N LYS A 42 -28.24 -1.39 -2.57
CA LYS A 42 -29.47 -1.93 -1.98
C LYS A 42 -30.30 -2.73 -2.99
N GLN A 43 -30.34 -2.30 -4.26
CA GLN A 43 -31.08 -2.97 -5.33
C GLN A 43 -30.35 -4.19 -5.91
N HIS A 44 -29.02 -4.12 -6.03
CA HIS A 44 -28.21 -5.13 -6.73
C HIS A 44 -27.26 -5.91 -5.80
N GLY A 45 -27.29 -5.66 -4.50
CA GLY A 45 -26.41 -6.26 -3.47
C GLY A 45 -26.19 -7.77 -3.57
N PRO A 46 -27.21 -8.61 -3.84
CA PRO A 46 -27.05 -10.06 -3.97
C PRO A 46 -26.37 -10.53 -5.26
N GLU A 47 -26.38 -9.70 -6.32
CA GLU A 47 -25.87 -10.04 -7.65
C GLU A 47 -24.47 -9.42 -7.91
N LEU A 48 -23.97 -8.61 -6.98
CA LEU A 48 -22.68 -7.94 -7.12
C LEU A 48 -21.51 -8.86 -6.74
N PRO A 49 -20.41 -8.85 -7.52
CA PRO A 49 -19.26 -9.67 -7.23
C PRO A 49 -18.61 -9.24 -5.90
N GLY A 50 -18.57 -10.16 -4.93
CA GLY A 50 -17.65 -10.08 -3.81
C GLY A 50 -18.06 -9.27 -2.59
N ASN A 51 -19.36 -9.12 -2.28
CA ASN A 51 -19.88 -8.33 -1.15
C ASN A 51 -19.31 -6.90 -1.17
N LEU A 52 -19.99 -5.98 -1.86
CA LEU A 52 -19.67 -4.55 -1.78
C LEU A 52 -20.37 -3.93 -0.57
N PRO A 53 -19.65 -3.14 0.26
CA PRO A 53 -20.25 -2.53 1.45
C PRO A 53 -21.24 -1.41 1.08
N LEU A 54 -22.36 -1.37 1.81
CA LEU A 54 -23.33 -0.26 1.74
C LEU A 54 -22.67 1.08 2.16
N GLN A 55 -21.70 1.00 3.07
CA GLN A 55 -20.92 2.13 3.58
C GLN A 55 -19.43 1.89 3.30
N PRO A 56 -18.95 2.15 2.07
CA PRO A 56 -17.55 1.98 1.72
C PRO A 56 -16.65 2.97 2.46
N ASP A 57 -17.19 4.09 2.92
CA ASP A 57 -16.52 5.06 3.79
C ASP A 57 -16.14 4.48 5.15
N GLU A 58 -16.91 3.55 5.69
CA GLU A 58 -16.60 2.85 6.94
C GLU A 58 -15.77 1.58 6.67
N ALA A 59 -16.18 0.79 5.68
CA ALA A 59 -15.52 -0.48 5.35
C ALA A 59 -14.08 -0.29 4.84
N TYR A 60 -13.80 0.79 4.10
CA TYR A 60 -12.49 1.07 3.53
C TYR A 60 -11.78 2.26 4.17
N ARG A 61 -12.27 2.74 5.34
CA ARG A 61 -11.73 3.90 6.07
C ARG A 61 -10.21 3.86 6.23
N HIS A 62 -9.66 2.67 6.46
CA HIS A 62 -8.23 2.43 6.69
C HIS A 62 -7.56 1.66 5.55
N LEU A 63 -8.25 1.48 4.42
CA LEU A 63 -7.81 0.68 3.27
C LEU A 63 -7.57 1.56 2.01
N GLY A 64 -7.42 2.88 2.20
CA GLY A 64 -7.11 3.82 1.11
C GLY A 64 -8.27 4.74 0.70
N TRP A 65 -9.36 4.79 1.47
CA TRP A 65 -10.48 5.70 1.23
C TRP A 65 -10.07 7.18 1.30
N LYS A 66 -10.30 7.93 0.21
CA LYS A 66 -9.99 9.36 0.09
C LYS A 66 -11.23 10.26 -0.02
N GLY A 67 -12.42 9.68 0.14
CA GLY A 67 -13.70 10.39 0.01
C GLY A 67 -14.51 9.94 -1.21
N TRP A 68 -15.78 10.35 -1.24
CA TRP A 68 -16.77 9.94 -2.25
C TRP A 68 -16.38 10.32 -3.68
N ASN A 69 -15.76 11.48 -3.87
CA ASN A 69 -15.30 11.92 -5.19
C ASN A 69 -14.21 11.00 -5.75
N ASP A 70 -13.27 10.56 -4.91
CA ASP A 70 -12.23 9.62 -5.30
C ASP A 70 -12.79 8.22 -5.58
N TRP A 71 -13.72 7.77 -4.73
CA TRP A 71 -14.38 6.47 -4.84
C TRP A 71 -15.18 6.33 -6.14
N LEU A 72 -16.00 7.33 -6.46
CA LEU A 72 -16.86 7.33 -7.66
C LEU A 72 -16.14 7.82 -8.92
N GLY A 73 -14.93 8.38 -8.78
CA GLY A 73 -14.17 8.93 -9.92
C GLY A 73 -14.71 10.27 -10.41
N ILE A 74 -15.32 11.07 -9.53
CA ILE A 74 -15.84 12.40 -9.84
C ILE A 74 -14.66 13.38 -9.75
N THR A 75 -14.12 13.77 -10.91
CA THR A 75 -13.13 14.84 -11.02
C THR A 75 -13.85 16.16 -11.31
N GLU A 76 -13.72 17.14 -10.41
CA GLU A 76 -14.13 18.52 -10.70
C GLU A 76 -13.21 19.10 -11.78
N GLU A 77 -13.64 19.07 -13.04
CA GLU A 77 -13.04 19.92 -14.08
C GLU A 77 -13.42 21.38 -13.77
N LYS A 78 -12.55 22.09 -13.05
CA LYS A 78 -12.64 23.55 -12.93
C LYS A 78 -12.15 24.17 -14.24
N GLU A 79 -13.08 24.49 -15.13
CA GLU A 79 -12.83 25.42 -16.22
C GLU A 79 -12.38 26.77 -15.65
N LYS A 80 -11.16 27.20 -15.95
CA LYS A 80 -10.66 28.54 -15.62
C LYS A 80 -11.13 29.53 -16.69
N PRO A 81 -11.77 30.65 -16.35
CA PRO A 81 -11.98 31.72 -17.31
C PRO A 81 -10.67 32.48 -17.55
N VAL A 82 -10.40 32.75 -18.83
CA VAL A 82 -9.32 33.61 -19.33
C VAL A 82 -9.62 35.05 -18.94
N GLN A 83 -8.71 35.71 -18.22
CA GLN A 83 -8.74 37.17 -18.05
C GLN A 83 -7.46 37.79 -18.60
N ALA A 84 -7.69 38.84 -19.39
CA ALA A 84 -6.74 39.56 -20.22
C ALA A 84 -5.80 40.47 -19.42
N ASP A 85 -4.64 40.71 -20.01
CA ASP A 85 -3.68 41.76 -19.64
C ASP A 85 -4.35 43.14 -19.48
N PRO A 86 -3.80 43.96 -18.57
CA PRO A 86 -3.44 45.30 -18.98
C PRO A 86 -1.98 45.61 -18.66
N GLY A 87 -1.35 46.31 -19.59
CA GLY A 87 0.04 46.75 -19.56
C GLY A 87 0.39 47.81 -18.51
N PRO A 88 1.56 48.45 -18.64
CA PRO A 88 2.38 48.86 -17.52
C PRO A 88 2.06 50.27 -17.02
N THR A 89 2.10 50.48 -15.70
CA THR A 89 2.11 51.81 -15.09
C THR A 89 3.25 51.94 -14.10
N THR A 90 4.20 52.79 -14.48
CA THR A 90 5.22 53.41 -13.63
C THR A 90 4.59 54.37 -12.62
N GLY A 91 4.99 54.30 -11.35
CA GLY A 91 4.61 55.29 -10.34
C GLY A 91 5.29 55.04 -8.98
N SER A 92 6.07 56.01 -8.54
CA SER A 92 6.93 55.99 -7.35
C SER A 92 6.20 56.40 -6.06
N SER A 93 6.75 55.96 -4.93
CA SER A 93 6.80 56.58 -3.58
C SER A 93 5.59 56.50 -2.63
N GLY A 94 5.84 55.83 -1.50
CA GLY A 94 5.11 55.93 -0.24
C GLY A 94 5.33 54.65 0.60
N PRO A 95 6.00 54.70 1.76
CA PRO A 95 6.27 53.48 2.54
C PRO A 95 5.03 53.13 3.35
N ASP A 96 4.51 51.90 3.26
CA ASP A 96 3.53 51.49 4.26
C ASP A 96 3.43 49.97 4.50
N LEU A 97 3.52 49.65 5.79
CA LEU A 97 2.85 48.53 6.48
C LEU A 97 3.43 47.11 6.42
N TRP A 98 4.71 46.90 6.09
CA TRP A 98 5.38 45.61 6.35
C TRP A 98 6.51 45.71 7.39
N GLU A 99 6.31 46.55 8.41
CA GLU A 99 7.17 46.55 9.60
C GLU A 99 7.08 45.19 10.32
N ALA A 100 8.18 44.45 10.20
CA ALA A 100 8.70 43.48 11.16
C ALA A 100 7.70 42.45 11.72
N SER A 101 7.42 41.40 10.93
CA SER A 101 7.24 40.08 11.57
C SER A 101 8.61 39.61 12.09
N PRO A 102 8.71 39.11 13.33
CA PRO A 102 9.99 38.73 13.93
C PRO A 102 10.66 37.69 13.04
N ALA A 103 11.95 37.91 12.77
CA ALA A 103 12.77 37.10 11.89
C ALA A 103 12.51 35.61 12.11
N ASN A 104 11.91 34.94 11.12
CA ASN A 104 11.81 33.49 11.12
C ASN A 104 13.25 32.95 11.22
N PRO A 105 13.62 32.22 12.30
CA PRO A 105 14.98 31.71 12.47
C PRO A 105 15.30 30.58 11.47
N TYR A 106 14.30 30.16 10.68
CA TYR A 106 14.40 29.08 9.72
C TYR A 106 14.55 29.59 8.29
N LEU A 107 15.35 28.85 7.52
CA LEU A 107 15.58 29.10 6.10
C LEU A 107 14.28 28.98 5.30
N PRO A 108 14.21 29.59 4.10
CA PRO A 108 13.13 29.36 3.16
C PRO A 108 12.92 27.86 2.87
N PHE A 109 11.67 27.44 2.64
CA PHE A 109 11.31 26.03 2.45
C PHE A 109 12.20 25.28 1.44
N PRO A 110 12.51 25.82 0.24
CA PRO A 110 13.37 25.12 -0.71
C PRO A 110 14.79 24.86 -0.19
N GLU A 111 15.40 25.84 0.48
CA GLU A 111 16.77 25.74 1.01
C GLU A 111 16.84 24.79 2.20
N ALA A 112 15.88 24.87 3.12
CA ALA A 112 15.80 23.97 4.25
C ALA A 112 15.53 22.52 3.82
N ARG A 113 14.75 22.32 2.75
CA ARG A 113 14.46 21.02 2.16
C ARG A 113 15.70 20.36 1.53
N GLU A 114 16.53 21.13 0.84
CA GLU A 114 17.78 20.58 0.28
C GLU A 114 18.73 20.11 1.41
N LYS A 115 18.90 20.92 2.47
CA LYS A 115 19.66 20.51 3.66
C LYS A 115 19.08 19.26 4.35
N ALA A 116 17.75 19.12 4.34
CA ALA A 116 17.09 17.93 4.88
C ALA A 116 17.39 16.68 4.04
N ARG A 117 17.37 16.80 2.71
CA ARG A 117 17.66 15.72 1.76
C ARG A 117 19.10 15.25 1.80
N GLU A 118 20.05 16.15 2.10
CA GLU A 118 21.46 15.79 2.30
C GLU A 118 21.66 14.78 3.44
N GLN A 119 20.76 14.74 4.42
CA GLN A 119 20.86 13.79 5.54
C GLN A 119 20.50 12.35 5.14
N GLY A 120 19.85 12.16 3.99
CA GLY A 120 19.52 10.86 3.41
C GLY A 120 18.52 10.05 4.23
N PHE A 121 17.65 10.70 5.00
CA PHE A 121 16.55 10.04 5.68
C PHE A 121 15.42 9.72 4.69
N GLU A 122 14.72 8.61 4.93
CA GLU A 122 13.59 8.18 4.09
C GLU A 122 12.26 8.37 4.85
N TYR A 123 12.29 8.29 6.19
CA TYR A 123 11.09 8.32 7.03
C TYR A 123 11.11 9.42 8.09
N LYS A 124 9.91 9.87 8.48
CA LYS A 124 9.69 10.91 9.51
C LYS A 124 10.35 10.56 10.84
N GLU A 125 10.29 9.31 11.23
CA GLU A 125 10.79 8.81 12.52
C GLU A 125 12.31 8.97 12.62
N GLU A 126 13.01 8.80 11.49
CA GLU A 126 14.45 9.03 11.44
C GLU A 126 14.77 10.51 11.58
N TRP A 127 13.98 11.37 10.92
CA TRP A 127 14.10 12.81 11.06
C TRP A 127 13.84 13.28 12.48
N GLU A 128 12.79 12.77 13.13
CA GLU A 128 12.50 13.13 14.52
C GLU A 128 13.59 12.66 15.48
N ALA A 129 14.10 11.45 15.30
CA ALA A 129 15.23 10.95 16.08
C ALA A 129 16.48 11.82 15.87
N TYR A 130 16.66 12.33 14.65
CA TYR A 130 17.74 13.23 14.29
C TYR A 130 17.59 14.61 14.92
N ALA A 131 16.41 15.21 14.83
CA ALA A 131 16.06 16.47 15.48
C ALA A 131 16.20 16.39 17.01
N LYS A 132 15.94 15.21 17.61
CA LYS A 132 16.13 14.94 19.05
C LYS A 132 17.59 14.64 19.44
N GLY A 133 18.52 14.59 18.49
CA GLY A 133 19.94 14.33 18.76
C GLY A 133 20.24 12.90 19.20
N LEU A 134 19.38 11.92 18.87
CA LEU A 134 19.55 10.53 19.31
C LEU A 134 20.69 9.80 18.57
N PHE A 135 21.17 10.34 17.46
CA PHE A 135 22.28 9.79 16.70
C PHE A 135 23.63 10.28 17.27
N ARG A 136 24.39 9.38 17.90
CA ARG A 136 25.70 9.70 18.51
C ARG A 136 26.80 10.08 17.50
N ASN A 137 26.70 9.57 16.27
CA ASN A 137 27.72 9.72 15.24
C ASN A 137 27.32 10.70 14.11
N ARG A 138 26.26 11.50 14.30
CA ARG A 138 25.80 12.47 13.28
C ARG A 138 25.92 13.91 13.80
N PRO A 139 26.18 14.87 12.90
CA PRO A 139 26.16 16.29 13.27
C PRO A 139 24.75 16.71 13.72
N PRO A 140 24.61 17.71 14.60
CA PRO A 140 23.31 18.23 15.02
C PRO A 140 22.53 18.79 13.83
N LEU A 141 21.24 19.03 14.03
CA LEU A 141 20.33 19.58 13.02
C LEU A 141 20.96 20.82 12.36
N PRO A 142 21.04 20.88 11.01
CA PRO A 142 21.70 21.99 10.32
C PRO A 142 21.08 23.34 10.68
N GLU A 143 21.92 24.38 10.76
CA GLU A 143 21.45 25.71 11.10
C GLU A 143 20.38 26.22 10.12
N GLY A 144 19.30 26.75 10.69
CA GLY A 144 18.13 27.24 9.96
C GLY A 144 17.17 26.15 9.46
N VAL A 145 17.41 24.88 9.77
CA VAL A 145 16.43 23.81 9.50
C VAL A 145 15.56 23.58 10.75
N PRO A 146 14.22 23.63 10.63
CA PRO A 146 13.36 23.40 11.78
C PRO A 146 13.30 21.92 12.17
N PRO A 147 13.22 21.60 13.48
CA PRO A 147 13.02 20.23 13.94
C PRO A 147 11.65 19.68 13.53
N ASP A 148 10.64 20.55 13.46
CA ASP A 148 9.29 20.25 12.97
C ASP A 148 8.99 21.06 11.68
N PRO A 149 9.40 20.53 10.50
CA PRO A 149 9.20 21.20 9.23
C PRO A 149 7.73 21.18 8.79
N GLU A 150 6.94 20.21 9.23
CA GLU A 150 5.51 20.10 8.94
C GLU A 150 4.75 21.31 9.50
N LYS A 151 5.02 21.66 10.77
CA LYS A 151 4.42 22.83 11.41
C LYS A 151 4.96 24.14 10.85
N THR A 152 6.27 24.21 10.60
CA THR A 152 6.95 25.44 10.17
C THR A 152 6.57 25.83 8.74
N TYR A 153 6.49 24.84 7.83
CA TYR A 153 6.26 25.09 6.41
C TYR A 153 4.83 24.77 5.93
N LYS A 154 3.91 24.53 6.86
CA LYS A 154 2.50 24.18 6.59
C LYS A 154 1.84 25.06 5.52
N HIS A 155 2.16 26.35 5.49
CA HIS A 155 1.57 27.34 4.58
C HIS A 155 2.56 27.90 3.55
N THR A 156 3.80 27.38 3.51
CA THR A 156 4.89 27.92 2.68
C THR A 156 5.52 26.87 1.76
N GLY A 157 4.78 25.79 1.47
CA GLY A 157 5.15 24.81 0.45
C GLY A 157 5.22 23.36 0.92
N TRP A 158 4.87 23.06 2.17
CA TRP A 158 4.83 21.69 2.68
C TRP A 158 3.88 20.79 1.88
N LYS A 159 4.42 19.69 1.34
CA LYS A 159 3.67 18.68 0.58
C LYS A 159 3.63 17.31 1.27
N GLY A 160 4.28 17.17 2.43
CA GLY A 160 4.41 15.93 3.17
C GLY A 160 5.86 15.48 3.36
N TRP A 161 6.04 14.50 4.26
CA TRP A 161 7.35 13.96 4.64
C TRP A 161 8.13 13.36 3.46
N THR A 162 7.43 12.74 2.51
CA THR A 162 8.03 12.19 1.29
C THR A 162 8.59 13.26 0.36
N ASP A 163 8.01 14.47 0.31
CA ASP A 163 8.58 15.61 -0.42
C ASP A 163 9.80 16.20 0.29
N TRP A 164 9.71 16.26 1.61
CA TRP A 164 10.73 16.87 2.46
C TRP A 164 12.03 16.05 2.49
N LEU A 165 11.94 14.74 2.69
CA LEU A 165 13.09 13.88 2.99
C LEU A 165 13.79 13.34 1.74
N ALA A 166 13.04 13.03 0.68
CA ALA A 166 13.60 12.40 -0.51
C ALA A 166 13.20 13.15 -1.80
N PRO A 167 14.19 13.51 -2.66
CA PRO A 167 13.87 14.03 -3.98
C PRO A 167 13.20 12.93 -4.82
N PRO A 168 12.32 13.28 -5.78
CA PRO A 168 11.55 12.31 -6.56
C PRO A 168 12.41 11.23 -7.22
N GLU A 169 13.61 11.56 -7.70
CA GLU A 169 14.48 10.59 -8.41
C GLU A 169 15.11 9.54 -7.48
N LYS A 170 15.16 9.81 -6.16
CA LYS A 170 15.71 8.88 -5.16
C LYS A 170 14.64 8.09 -4.43
N ARG A 171 13.36 8.31 -4.76
CA ARG A 171 12.26 7.53 -4.17
C ARG A 171 12.29 6.12 -4.70
N LYS A 172 12.21 5.16 -3.79
CA LYS A 172 12.07 3.75 -4.14
C LYS A 172 10.59 3.48 -4.36
N ASP A 173 10.26 2.94 -5.53
CA ASP A 173 8.90 2.48 -5.81
C ASP A 173 8.72 1.07 -5.25
N TYR A 174 8.35 0.99 -3.97
CA TYR A 174 8.11 -0.28 -3.31
C TYR A 174 6.88 -1.01 -3.90
N SER A 175 6.94 -2.33 -3.87
CA SER A 175 5.83 -3.16 -4.33
C SER A 175 4.57 -2.91 -3.49
N PRO A 176 3.37 -3.08 -4.07
CA PRO A 176 2.12 -2.94 -3.31
C PRO A 176 2.09 -3.85 -2.08
N PHE A 177 1.50 -3.35 -0.98
CA PHE A 177 1.45 -4.03 0.31
C PHE A 177 1.03 -5.51 0.20
N HIS A 178 -0.03 -5.81 -0.55
CA HIS A 178 -0.52 -7.17 -0.74
C HIS A 178 0.55 -8.12 -1.31
N HIS A 179 1.24 -7.72 -2.39
CA HIS A 179 2.26 -8.55 -3.04
C HIS A 179 3.47 -8.76 -2.13
N ALA A 180 3.94 -7.68 -1.50
CA ALA A 180 5.07 -7.75 -0.59
C ALA A 180 4.74 -8.62 0.63
N ARG A 181 3.53 -8.49 1.20
CA ARG A 181 3.09 -9.30 2.34
C ARG A 181 3.01 -10.79 2.02
N GLU A 182 2.39 -11.16 0.90
CA GLU A 182 2.28 -12.58 0.51
C GLU A 182 3.65 -13.20 0.22
N PHE A 183 4.59 -12.42 -0.32
CA PHE A 183 5.98 -12.85 -0.48
C PHE A 183 6.66 -13.09 0.87
N VAL A 184 6.61 -12.11 1.79
CA VAL A 184 7.25 -12.22 3.10
C VAL A 184 6.68 -13.38 3.92
N ARG A 185 5.36 -13.59 3.85
CA ARG A 185 4.70 -14.76 4.47
C ARG A 185 5.27 -16.08 3.93
N SER A 186 5.54 -16.14 2.62
CA SER A 186 6.12 -17.32 1.98
C SER A 186 7.58 -17.57 2.41
N CYS A 187 8.28 -16.57 2.97
CA CYS A 187 9.58 -16.76 3.62
C CYS A 187 9.49 -17.41 5.01
N ARG A 188 8.29 -17.51 5.60
CA ARG A 188 7.99 -18.27 6.84
C ARG A 188 8.76 -17.84 8.10
N LEU A 189 9.17 -16.58 8.14
CA LEU A 189 9.81 -15.99 9.32
C LEU A 189 8.89 -16.07 10.54
N LYS A 190 9.48 -16.33 11.71
CA LYS A 190 8.73 -16.52 12.97
C LYS A 190 8.71 -15.29 13.86
N SER A 191 9.55 -14.29 13.57
CA SER A 191 9.65 -13.12 14.42
C SER A 191 10.14 -11.87 13.69
N LYS A 192 9.88 -10.72 14.31
CA LYS A 192 10.47 -9.43 13.89
C LYS A 192 12.00 -9.47 13.92
N THR A 193 12.61 -10.20 14.85
CA THR A 193 14.06 -10.33 14.96
C THR A 193 14.63 -11.01 13.73
N GLU A 194 14.04 -12.12 13.31
CA GLU A 194 14.42 -12.81 12.07
C GLU A 194 14.24 -11.92 10.84
N TRP A 195 13.18 -11.11 10.79
CA TRP A 195 13.02 -10.11 9.73
C TRP A 195 14.20 -9.13 9.68
N ILE A 196 14.58 -8.56 10.81
CA ILE A 196 15.69 -7.58 10.86
C ILE A 196 16.99 -8.20 10.37
N GLU A 197 17.25 -9.46 10.71
CA GLU A 197 18.47 -10.17 10.31
C GLU A 197 18.46 -10.58 8.83
N GLN A 198 17.30 -10.98 8.30
CA GLN A 198 17.20 -11.59 6.97
C GLN A 198 16.63 -10.69 5.88
N ALA A 199 16.12 -9.49 6.20
CA ALA A 199 15.45 -8.61 5.24
C ALA A 199 16.29 -8.30 3.99
N SER A 200 17.61 -8.17 4.14
CA SER A 200 18.53 -7.96 3.00
C SER A 200 18.60 -9.18 2.06
N HIS A 201 18.65 -10.38 2.62
CA HIS A 201 18.67 -11.64 1.86
C HIS A 201 17.31 -11.92 1.20
N ILE A 202 16.22 -11.62 1.91
CA ILE A 202 14.85 -11.71 1.39
C ILE A 202 14.67 -10.75 0.23
N GLN A 203 15.21 -9.54 0.31
CA GLN A 203 15.15 -8.57 -0.78
C GLN A 203 15.85 -9.08 -2.05
N GLU A 204 16.95 -9.81 -1.94
CA GLU A 204 17.60 -10.42 -3.10
C GLU A 204 16.71 -11.49 -3.73
N SER A 205 16.10 -12.34 -2.91
CA SER A 205 15.14 -13.35 -3.38
C SER A 205 13.90 -12.70 -4.02
N ALA A 206 13.40 -11.60 -3.46
CA ALA A 206 12.25 -10.86 -3.94
C ALA A 206 12.47 -10.25 -5.34
N ARG A 207 13.70 -9.83 -5.66
CA ARG A 207 14.05 -9.30 -6.98
C ARG A 207 13.84 -10.30 -8.11
N ALA A 208 14.04 -11.60 -7.84
CA ALA A 208 13.77 -12.66 -8.82
C ALA A 208 12.28 -12.74 -9.22
N TYR A 209 11.39 -12.17 -8.41
CA TYR A 209 9.95 -12.07 -8.65
C TYR A 209 9.52 -10.65 -9.05
N GLY A 210 10.47 -9.75 -9.33
CA GLY A 210 10.19 -8.35 -9.65
C GLY A 210 9.66 -7.54 -8.47
N LEU A 211 9.92 -7.98 -7.23
CA LEU A 211 9.43 -7.32 -6.02
C LEU A 211 10.51 -6.47 -5.35
N LEU A 212 10.10 -5.30 -4.88
CA LEU A 212 10.89 -4.41 -4.05
C LEU A 212 10.19 -4.24 -2.71
N ILE A 213 10.79 -4.79 -1.66
CA ILE A 213 10.18 -4.87 -0.32
C ILE A 213 10.88 -3.86 0.59
N PRO A 214 10.12 -2.99 1.27
CA PRO A 214 10.70 -2.04 2.21
C PRO A 214 11.27 -2.78 3.42
N ILE A 215 12.48 -2.41 3.85
CA ILE A 215 13.12 -2.96 5.07
C ILE A 215 12.31 -2.56 6.32
N LYS A 216 11.64 -1.41 6.27
CA LYS A 216 10.76 -0.87 7.32
C LYS A 216 9.29 -0.88 6.84
N PRO A 217 8.67 -2.06 6.68
CA PRO A 217 7.33 -2.15 6.11
C PRO A 217 6.26 -1.49 6.97
N HIS A 218 6.48 -1.41 8.29
CA HIS A 218 5.59 -0.70 9.23
C HIS A 218 5.49 0.81 8.99
N LEU A 219 6.50 1.43 8.38
CA LEU A 219 6.48 2.85 8.03
C LEU A 219 5.99 3.03 6.60
N GLU A 220 6.47 2.19 5.68
CA GLU A 220 6.11 2.29 4.27
C GLU A 220 4.63 1.99 4.01
N TYR A 221 4.09 0.97 4.68
CA TYR A 221 2.70 0.54 4.49
C TYR A 221 1.75 1.10 5.55
N GLU A 222 2.19 2.08 6.34
CA GLU A 222 1.32 2.81 7.25
C GLU A 222 0.16 3.44 6.47
N GLY A 223 -1.08 3.12 6.85
CA GLY A 223 -2.28 3.56 6.12
C GLY A 223 -2.55 2.87 4.77
N SER A 224 -1.70 1.93 4.36
CA SER A 224 -1.86 1.12 3.13
C SER A 224 -2.18 -0.35 3.42
N GLY A 225 -2.67 -0.65 4.64
CA GLY A 225 -3.05 -2.00 5.07
C GLY A 225 -2.12 -2.63 6.11
N TRP A 226 -1.05 -1.94 6.54
CA TRP A 226 -0.25 -2.41 7.67
C TRP A 226 -1.08 -2.45 8.95
N GLU A 227 -1.09 -3.61 9.62
CA GLU A 227 -1.76 -3.82 10.91
C GLU A 227 -0.72 -4.03 12.02
N SER A 228 0.10 -5.08 11.87
CA SER A 228 1.12 -5.43 12.87
C SER A 228 2.21 -6.31 12.25
N TRP A 229 3.27 -6.56 13.03
CA TRP A 229 4.31 -7.51 12.63
C TRP A 229 3.77 -8.93 12.49
N GLU A 230 2.80 -9.30 13.33
CA GLU A 230 2.16 -10.60 13.31
C GLU A 230 1.35 -10.81 12.02
N ASP A 231 0.61 -9.80 11.55
CA ASP A 231 -0.08 -9.87 10.24
C ASP A 231 0.92 -9.92 9.09
N TRP A 232 1.92 -9.02 9.09
CA TRP A 232 2.91 -8.91 8.03
C TRP A 232 3.66 -10.23 7.79
N LEU A 233 4.15 -10.84 8.88
CA LEU A 233 4.86 -12.11 8.83
C LEU A 233 3.91 -13.31 8.73
N GLY A 234 2.64 -13.13 9.09
CA GLY A 234 1.62 -14.18 9.07
C GLY A 234 1.84 -15.25 10.13
N ILE A 235 2.48 -14.92 11.26
CA ILE A 235 2.83 -15.92 12.29
C ILE A 235 1.62 -16.51 13.01
N THR A 236 0.48 -15.82 12.94
CA THR A 236 -0.81 -16.28 13.52
C THR A 236 -1.62 -17.14 12.56
N ILE A 237 -1.15 -17.32 11.31
CA ILE A 237 -1.85 -18.11 10.29
C ILE A 237 -1.31 -19.54 10.33
N GLU A 238 -2.21 -20.49 10.56
CA GLU A 238 -1.91 -21.92 10.43
C GLU A 238 -1.95 -22.32 8.95
N TYR A 239 -0.78 -22.25 8.31
CA TYR A 239 -0.61 -22.65 6.92
C TYR A 239 -0.73 -24.15 6.72
N ARG A 240 -1.35 -24.54 5.61
CA ARG A 240 -1.51 -25.95 5.23
C ARG A 240 -0.18 -26.56 4.79
N SER A 241 -0.08 -27.89 4.94
CA SER A 241 1.06 -28.67 4.46
C SER A 241 1.21 -28.57 2.95
N PHE A 242 2.41 -28.83 2.43
CA PHE A 242 2.64 -28.94 0.99
C PHE A 242 1.66 -29.92 0.32
N TYR A 243 1.47 -31.09 0.92
CA TYR A 243 0.63 -32.16 0.38
C TYR A 243 -0.84 -31.72 0.24
N ASP A 244 -1.43 -31.20 1.33
CA ASP A 244 -2.84 -30.78 1.32
C ASP A 244 -3.06 -29.60 0.36
N THR A 245 -2.11 -28.67 0.32
CA THR A 245 -2.20 -27.50 -0.55
C THR A 245 -2.07 -27.90 -2.01
N ARG A 246 -1.13 -28.78 -2.36
CA ARG A 246 -0.96 -29.31 -3.72
C ARG A 246 -2.22 -30.01 -4.21
N GLN A 247 -2.82 -30.87 -3.39
CA GLN A 247 -4.09 -31.54 -3.74
C GLN A 247 -5.20 -30.53 -4.03
N TYR A 248 -5.31 -29.48 -3.22
CA TYR A 248 -6.24 -28.38 -3.48
C TYR A 248 -5.93 -27.66 -4.79
N VAL A 249 -4.66 -27.31 -5.06
CA VAL A 249 -4.28 -26.61 -6.30
C VAL A 249 -4.62 -27.44 -7.55
N HIS A 250 -4.46 -28.76 -7.51
CA HIS A 250 -4.84 -29.65 -8.61
C HIS A 250 -6.33 -29.55 -8.96
N THR A 251 -7.20 -29.33 -7.97
CA THR A 251 -8.65 -29.13 -8.20
C THR A 251 -9.00 -27.83 -8.92
N LEU A 252 -8.08 -26.85 -8.94
CA LEU A 252 -8.29 -25.57 -9.62
C LEU A 252 -8.02 -25.66 -11.13
N GLU A 253 -7.40 -26.75 -11.58
CA GLU A 253 -7.05 -27.05 -12.98
C GLU A 253 -6.18 -26.00 -13.69
N LEU A 254 -5.49 -25.14 -12.92
CA LEU A 254 -4.57 -24.11 -13.43
C LEU A 254 -3.41 -24.75 -14.19
N LYS A 255 -3.03 -24.18 -15.34
CA LYS A 255 -2.02 -24.73 -16.25
C LYS A 255 -0.68 -24.03 -16.17
N THR A 256 -0.68 -22.76 -15.79
CA THR A 256 0.53 -21.93 -15.84
C THR A 256 0.80 -21.26 -14.50
N ARG A 257 2.06 -20.87 -14.30
CA ARG A 257 2.49 -20.09 -13.14
C ARG A 257 1.81 -18.73 -13.12
N GLU A 258 1.57 -18.16 -14.29
CA GLU A 258 0.86 -16.90 -14.47
C GLU A 258 -0.59 -17.01 -14.00
N GLU A 259 -1.30 -18.07 -14.39
CA GLU A 259 -2.65 -18.37 -13.90
C GLU A 259 -2.68 -18.55 -12.38
N TRP A 260 -1.67 -19.20 -11.79
CA TRP A 260 -1.53 -19.28 -10.34
C TRP A 260 -1.42 -17.91 -9.66
N PHE A 261 -0.63 -16.99 -10.21
CA PHE A 261 -0.53 -15.64 -9.65
C PHE A 261 -1.81 -14.84 -9.84
N LEU A 262 -2.50 -14.98 -10.99
CA LEU A 262 -3.80 -14.36 -11.22
C LEU A 262 -4.85 -14.89 -10.23
N TYR A 263 -4.85 -16.19 -9.98
CA TYR A 263 -5.67 -16.83 -8.94
C TYR A 263 -5.36 -16.27 -7.54
N CYS A 264 -4.08 -16.15 -7.18
CA CYS A 264 -3.67 -15.59 -5.90
C CYS A 264 -4.08 -14.13 -5.71
N GLN A 265 -4.21 -13.38 -6.82
CA GLN A 265 -4.70 -12.01 -6.84
C GLN A 265 -6.24 -11.92 -6.86
N GLY A 266 -6.96 -13.05 -6.98
CA GLY A 266 -8.43 -13.05 -7.07
C GLY A 266 -8.98 -12.65 -8.43
N LEU A 267 -8.13 -12.57 -9.47
CA LEU A 267 -8.51 -12.10 -10.81
C LEU A 267 -9.22 -13.18 -11.65
N LEU A 268 -9.18 -14.44 -11.21
CA LEU A 268 -9.90 -15.54 -11.86
C LEU A 268 -11.31 -15.68 -11.26
N VAL A 269 -12.28 -14.99 -11.86
CA VAL A 269 -13.68 -14.93 -11.39
C VAL A 269 -14.38 -16.30 -11.41
N SER A 270 -13.93 -17.22 -12.25
CA SER A 270 -14.44 -18.60 -12.33
C SER A 270 -14.01 -19.49 -11.16
N ASN A 271 -13.00 -19.07 -10.39
CA ASN A 271 -12.39 -19.87 -9.34
C ASN A 271 -12.80 -19.34 -7.96
N PRO A 272 -12.81 -20.20 -6.92
CA PRO A 272 -12.99 -19.74 -5.56
C PRO A 272 -11.88 -18.76 -5.17
N ARG A 273 -12.12 -17.90 -4.17
CA ARG A 273 -11.07 -17.03 -3.63
C ARG A 273 -9.96 -17.86 -3.00
N LYS A 274 -8.71 -17.40 -3.12
CA LYS A 274 -7.57 -18.06 -2.47
C LYS A 274 -7.77 -18.13 -0.95
N PRO A 275 -7.74 -19.34 -0.35
CA PRO A 275 -7.72 -19.49 1.10
C PRO A 275 -6.53 -18.75 1.72
N ARG A 276 -6.74 -18.08 2.87
CA ARG A 276 -5.70 -17.29 3.55
C ARG A 276 -4.49 -18.13 3.98
N ASN A 277 -4.69 -19.43 4.23
CA ASN A 277 -3.67 -20.35 4.71
C ASN A 277 -2.91 -21.11 3.60
N ILE A 278 -2.88 -20.54 2.40
CA ILE A 278 -2.12 -21.03 1.25
C ILE A 278 -1.11 -19.96 0.83
N TYR A 279 0.18 -20.32 0.79
CA TYR A 279 1.24 -19.41 0.35
C TYR A 279 1.11 -19.08 -1.14
N ALA A 280 1.33 -17.82 -1.51
CA ALA A 280 1.33 -17.40 -2.91
C ALA A 280 2.61 -17.78 -3.66
N TYR A 281 3.73 -17.96 -2.94
CA TYR A 281 5.03 -18.36 -3.48
C TYR A 281 5.42 -19.74 -2.92
N PRO A 282 4.81 -20.83 -3.43
CA PRO A 282 4.97 -22.18 -2.89
C PRO A 282 6.39 -22.74 -3.08
N ASP A 283 7.10 -22.30 -4.12
CA ASP A 283 8.50 -22.62 -4.39
C ASP A 283 9.46 -22.12 -3.31
N ILE A 284 9.09 -21.06 -2.61
CA ILE A 284 9.82 -20.55 -1.45
C ILE A 284 9.34 -21.25 -0.19
N ALA A 285 8.03 -21.25 0.04
CA ALA A 285 7.44 -21.70 1.30
C ALA A 285 7.63 -23.20 1.56
N TYR A 286 7.56 -24.01 0.50
CA TYR A 286 7.67 -25.46 0.55
C TYR A 286 8.99 -25.99 -0.01
N LYS A 287 9.99 -25.12 -0.19
CA LYS A 287 11.31 -25.49 -0.73
C LYS A 287 11.90 -26.74 -0.06
N GLU A 288 11.80 -26.80 1.27
CA GLU A 288 12.29 -27.91 2.10
C GLU A 288 11.17 -28.88 2.53
N GLU A 289 9.94 -28.73 2.00
CA GLU A 289 8.75 -29.55 2.33
C GLU A 289 8.24 -30.37 1.15
N GLY A 290 9.12 -30.71 0.20
CA GLY A 290 8.80 -31.59 -0.92
C GLY A 290 8.35 -30.89 -2.19
N TRP A 291 8.63 -29.59 -2.33
CA TRP A 291 8.46 -28.86 -3.58
C TRP A 291 9.22 -29.55 -4.73
N GLN A 292 8.51 -29.91 -5.80
CA GLN A 292 9.05 -30.60 -6.98
C GLN A 292 9.01 -29.77 -8.26
N GLY A 293 8.67 -28.49 -8.15
CA GLY A 293 8.55 -27.58 -9.28
C GLY A 293 7.11 -27.27 -9.68
N TRP A 294 6.97 -26.34 -10.62
CA TRP A 294 5.68 -25.79 -11.02
C TRP A 294 4.76 -26.81 -11.70
N ASP A 295 5.30 -27.73 -12.50
CA ASP A 295 4.49 -28.74 -13.15
C ASP A 295 3.84 -29.70 -12.14
N ASP A 296 4.58 -30.07 -11.09
CA ASP A 296 4.06 -30.89 -10.00
C ASP A 296 3.00 -30.13 -9.20
N TRP A 297 3.27 -28.87 -8.86
CA TRP A 297 2.35 -28.01 -8.12
C TRP A 297 1.02 -27.81 -8.83
N LEU A 298 1.05 -27.59 -10.14
CA LEU A 298 -0.11 -27.30 -10.98
C LEU A 298 -0.82 -28.59 -11.46
N GLY A 299 -0.21 -29.76 -11.24
CA GLY A 299 -0.80 -31.04 -11.67
C GLY A 299 -0.67 -31.29 -13.18
N ASN A 300 0.33 -30.67 -13.82
CA ASN A 300 0.65 -30.88 -15.23
C ASN A 300 1.39 -32.21 -15.47
N VAL A 301 1.95 -32.81 -14.42
CA VAL A 301 2.65 -34.10 -14.50
C VAL A 301 1.63 -35.22 -14.75
N ARG A 302 1.73 -35.85 -15.93
CA ARG A 302 1.03 -37.12 -16.20
C ARG A 302 1.86 -38.25 -15.60
N TYR A 303 1.42 -38.82 -14.48
CA TYR A 303 1.93 -40.11 -14.07
C TYR A 303 1.37 -41.16 -15.03
N GLY A 304 2.25 -41.71 -15.87
CA GLY A 304 1.94 -42.82 -16.77
C GLY A 304 1.91 -44.16 -16.06
#